data_AF-A0A1G3ZQH1-F1
#
_entry.id   AF-A0A1G3ZQH1-F1
#
_cell.length_a   1.000
_cell.length_b   1.000
_cell.length_c   1.000
_cell.angle_alpha   90.00
_cell.angle_beta   90.00
_cell.angle_gamma   90.00
#
_symmetry.space_group_name_H-M   'P 1'
#
loop_
_entity.id
_entity.type
_entity.pdbx_description
1 polymer ?
#
loop_
_entity_poly.entity_id
_entity_poly.type
_entity_poly.pdbx_seq_one_letter_code
_entity_poly.pdbx_strand_id
1 'polypeptide(L)'
;MSITDHDNIDASLGLATLGLTASYPTSVEWTVPFGGQVFHLGIHNLPPETAGTIINMCRAFTARPAEGRLGPILDTITGDSATLVVLNHPLWNARIDKDQDHSVLRAFLRACRPYLHATEINGYRSHAENKAAIRLGREWNLPVVAGGDRHGRAPNAMLNLTTAATFSEFVDEVRYGGRSCAVIMPEYQQHRATRVLEVIGDVLRHDSSLDAGQQRWVQRGFVIGDDGQHRPLEQYWTGVPLWIRALLRGTKLMGSVTARQALRLGLAVDDGGVL
;
A
#
# COMPACT_ATOMS: atom_id res chain seq x y z
N MET A 1 -0.13 -13.60 3.82
CA MET A 1 -0.11 -12.11 3.91
C MET A 1 0.68 -11.60 2.72
N SER A 2 0.19 -10.63 1.95
CA SER A 2 0.95 -10.03 0.84
C SER A 2 1.68 -8.77 1.30
N ILE A 3 2.94 -8.60 0.86
CA ILE A 3 3.78 -7.42 1.12
C ILE A 3 4.02 -6.74 -0.22
N THR A 4 3.67 -5.47 -0.33
CA THR A 4 3.70 -4.71 -1.58
C THR A 4 4.52 -3.45 -1.39
N ASP A 5 5.83 -3.52 -1.62
CA ASP A 5 6.68 -2.33 -1.63
C ASP A 5 6.42 -1.51 -2.90
N HIS A 6 6.66 -0.21 -2.81
CA HIS A 6 6.39 0.74 -3.89
C HIS A 6 7.42 0.60 -5.01
N ASP A 7 6.97 0.17 -6.19
CA ASP A 7 7.79 -0.02 -7.41
C ASP A 7 9.07 -0.86 -7.17
N ASN A 8 9.09 -1.68 -6.12
CA ASN A 8 10.21 -2.52 -5.74
C ASN A 8 9.70 -3.91 -5.33
N ILE A 9 10.35 -4.95 -5.85
CA ILE A 9 9.97 -6.34 -5.62
C ILE A 9 11.10 -7.16 -4.97
N ASP A 10 12.22 -6.52 -4.63
CA ASP A 10 13.44 -7.17 -4.19
C ASP A 10 13.23 -7.93 -2.87
N ALA A 11 12.50 -7.32 -1.92
CA ALA A 11 12.14 -7.97 -0.66
C ALA A 11 11.23 -9.19 -0.89
N SER A 12 10.22 -9.05 -1.74
CA SER A 12 9.32 -10.15 -2.15
C SER A 12 10.09 -11.31 -2.80
N LEU A 13 11.03 -11.03 -3.70
CA LEU A 13 11.89 -12.04 -4.32
C LEU A 13 12.88 -12.67 -3.32
N GLY A 14 13.36 -11.88 -2.36
CA GLY A 14 14.18 -12.40 -1.25
C GLY A 14 13.42 -13.44 -0.43
N LEU A 15 12.16 -13.16 -0.07
CA LEU A 15 11.29 -14.12 0.62
C LEU A 15 11.03 -15.36 -0.24
N ALA A 16 10.87 -15.20 -1.55
CA ALA A 16 10.71 -16.32 -2.47
C ALA A 16 11.94 -17.23 -2.51
N THR A 17 13.14 -16.63 -2.52
CA THR A 17 14.42 -17.36 -2.48
C THR A 17 14.58 -18.15 -1.18
N LEU A 18 13.98 -17.69 -0.07
CA LEU A 18 13.93 -18.40 1.21
C LEU A 18 12.85 -19.50 1.26
N GLY A 19 12.10 -19.72 0.17
CA GLY A 19 11.03 -20.72 0.09
C GLY A 19 9.75 -20.31 0.85
N LEU A 20 9.56 -19.02 1.12
CA LEU A 20 8.45 -18.53 1.94
C LEU A 20 7.23 -18.06 1.12
N THR A 21 7.18 -18.36 -0.18
CA THR A 21 6.12 -17.91 -1.10
C THR A 21 4.72 -18.37 -0.69
N ALA A 22 4.58 -19.53 -0.05
CA ALA A 22 3.30 -20.03 0.46
C ALA A 22 2.67 -19.09 1.50
N SER A 23 3.49 -18.40 2.31
CA SER A 23 3.04 -17.43 3.31
C SER A 23 3.03 -16.00 2.80
N TYR A 24 3.99 -15.68 1.92
CA TYR A 24 4.26 -14.34 1.40
C TYR A 24 4.37 -14.39 -0.13
N PRO A 25 3.26 -14.20 -0.86
CA PRO A 25 3.28 -14.21 -2.32
C PRO A 25 4.15 -13.05 -2.84
N THR A 26 4.85 -13.29 -3.95
CA THR A 26 5.64 -12.25 -4.62
C THR A 26 4.71 -11.14 -5.12
N SER A 27 4.80 -9.96 -4.50
CA SER A 27 3.84 -8.89 -4.73
C SER A 27 4.53 -7.52 -4.75
N VAL A 28 3.88 -6.53 -5.35
CA VAL A 28 4.37 -5.15 -5.50
C VAL A 28 3.21 -4.15 -5.59
N GLU A 29 3.40 -2.93 -5.12
CA GLU A 29 2.51 -1.80 -5.41
C GLU A 29 3.12 -1.00 -6.55
N TRP A 30 2.46 -1.01 -7.72
CA TRP A 30 2.94 -0.32 -8.91
C TRP A 30 2.33 1.08 -9.02
N THR A 31 3.19 2.09 -9.16
CA THR A 31 2.81 3.48 -9.46
C THR A 31 2.49 3.64 -10.95
N VAL A 32 1.25 3.99 -11.28
CA VAL A 32 0.76 4.13 -12.65
C VAL A 32 0.37 5.58 -12.95
N PRO A 33 1.23 6.35 -13.65
CA PRO A 33 0.85 7.66 -14.16
C PRO A 33 -0.17 7.52 -15.30
N PHE A 34 -1.30 8.24 -15.22
CA PHE A 34 -2.35 8.23 -16.24
C PHE A 34 -3.14 9.55 -16.24
N GLY A 35 -3.34 10.15 -17.42
CA GLY A 35 -4.13 11.38 -17.55
C GLY A 35 -3.70 12.54 -16.64
N GLY A 36 -2.40 12.64 -16.32
CA GLY A 36 -1.87 13.66 -15.40
C GLY A 36 -2.05 13.38 -13.90
N GLN A 37 -2.62 12.22 -13.54
CA GLN A 37 -2.74 11.71 -12.18
C GLN A 37 -1.87 10.47 -11.95
N VAL A 38 -1.83 9.99 -10.71
CA VAL A 38 -1.14 8.76 -10.32
C VAL A 38 -2.13 7.84 -9.60
N PHE A 39 -2.24 6.61 -10.09
CA PHE A 39 -2.99 5.51 -9.48
C PHE A 39 -2.03 4.42 -9.03
N HIS A 40 -2.39 3.64 -8.01
CA HIS A 40 -1.59 2.50 -7.59
C HIS A 40 -2.32 1.19 -7.86
N LEU A 41 -1.59 0.22 -8.38
CA LEU A 41 -2.07 -1.14 -8.57
C LEU A 41 -1.33 -2.08 -7.63
N GLY A 42 -2.06 -2.72 -6.73
CA GLY A 42 -1.56 -3.87 -5.98
C GLY A 42 -1.50 -5.08 -6.91
N ILE A 43 -0.29 -5.55 -7.23
CA ILE A 43 -0.09 -6.76 -8.02
C ILE A 43 0.40 -7.83 -7.07
N HIS A 44 -0.38 -8.89 -6.91
CA HIS A 44 -0.14 -9.93 -5.93
C HIS A 44 0.06 -11.30 -6.58
N ASN A 45 0.95 -12.09 -6.00
CA ASN A 45 1.20 -13.48 -6.38
C ASN A 45 1.72 -13.64 -7.81
N LEU A 46 2.66 -12.76 -8.19
CA LEU A 46 3.43 -12.91 -9.41
C LEU A 46 4.31 -14.17 -9.35
N PRO A 47 4.52 -14.86 -10.47
CA PRO A 47 5.49 -15.94 -10.55
C PRO A 47 6.91 -15.39 -10.28
N PRO A 48 7.66 -15.91 -9.28
CA PRO A 48 8.99 -15.39 -8.95
C PRO A 48 9.95 -15.31 -10.15
N GLU A 49 9.84 -16.25 -11.08
CA GLU A 49 10.67 -16.36 -12.28
C GLU A 49 10.45 -15.24 -13.30
N THR A 50 9.24 -14.66 -13.38
CA THR A 50 8.91 -13.56 -14.31
C THR A 50 8.77 -12.22 -13.61
N ALA A 51 8.61 -12.21 -12.28
CA ALA A 51 8.43 -11.01 -11.46
C ALA A 51 9.50 -9.94 -11.70
N GLY A 52 10.77 -10.32 -11.85
CA GLY A 52 11.87 -9.39 -12.16
C GLY A 52 11.72 -8.69 -13.51
N THR A 53 11.26 -9.41 -14.53
CA THR A 53 10.98 -8.83 -15.86
C THR A 53 9.77 -7.91 -15.81
N ILE A 54 8.71 -8.33 -15.13
CA ILE A 54 7.48 -7.56 -14.97
C ILE A 54 7.74 -6.23 -14.26
N ILE A 55 8.47 -6.22 -13.14
CA ILE A 55 8.73 -4.97 -12.42
C ILE A 55 9.57 -4.00 -13.25
N ASN A 56 10.48 -4.49 -14.10
CA ASN A 56 11.25 -3.64 -15.00
C ASN A 56 10.37 -3.00 -16.09
N MET A 57 9.37 -3.74 -16.61
CA MET A 57 8.36 -3.18 -17.52
C MET A 57 7.54 -2.08 -16.83
N CYS A 58 7.09 -2.34 -15.60
CA CYS A 58 6.35 -1.39 -14.76
C CYS A 58 7.16 -0.11 -14.51
N ARG A 59 8.40 -0.22 -14.03
CA ARG A 59 9.32 0.92 -13.81
C ARG A 59 9.56 1.72 -15.10
N ALA A 60 9.78 1.03 -16.23
CA ALA A 60 10.00 1.68 -17.52
C ALA A 60 8.74 2.40 -18.04
N PHE A 61 7.55 1.98 -17.63
CA PHE A 61 6.31 2.71 -17.86
C PHE A 61 6.19 3.91 -16.92
N THR A 62 6.39 3.73 -15.61
CA THR A 62 6.30 4.79 -14.61
C THR A 62 7.24 5.97 -14.95
N ALA A 63 8.47 5.67 -15.38
CA ALA A 63 9.43 6.70 -15.79
C ALA A 63 9.05 7.42 -17.10
N ARG A 64 8.38 6.72 -18.03
CA ARG A 64 8.01 7.24 -19.36
C ARG A 64 6.62 6.70 -19.75
N PRO A 65 5.55 7.28 -19.20
CA PRO A 65 4.20 6.77 -19.39
C PRO A 65 3.76 7.03 -20.84
N ALA A 66 3.15 6.02 -21.44
CA ALA A 66 2.47 6.14 -22.71
C ALA A 66 1.24 5.24 -22.68
N GLU A 67 0.05 5.80 -22.82
CA GLU A 67 -1.22 5.09 -22.57
C GLU A 67 -1.32 3.77 -23.35
N GLY A 68 -0.87 3.73 -24.61
CA GLY A 68 -0.84 2.52 -25.43
C GLY A 68 0.06 1.38 -24.92
N ARG A 69 0.97 1.65 -23.98
CA ARG A 69 1.82 0.63 -23.33
C ARG A 69 1.18 0.01 -22.09
N LEU A 70 0.16 0.66 -21.49
CA LEU A 70 -0.43 0.19 -20.23
C LEU A 70 -1.14 -1.16 -20.39
N GLY A 71 -1.99 -1.28 -21.42
CA GLY A 71 -2.72 -2.51 -21.73
C GLY A 71 -1.81 -3.73 -21.91
N PRO A 72 -0.80 -3.69 -22.81
CA PRO A 72 0.15 -4.80 -23.00
C PRO A 72 0.91 -5.22 -21.73
N ILE A 73 1.27 -4.26 -20.87
CA ILE A 73 1.92 -4.57 -19.58
C ILE A 73 0.94 -5.30 -18.65
N LEU A 74 -0.30 -4.82 -18.55
CA LEU A 74 -1.34 -5.47 -17.75
C LEU A 74 -1.74 -6.84 -18.31
N ASP A 75 -1.73 -7.03 -19.62
CA ASP A 75 -1.96 -8.33 -20.27
C ASP A 75 -0.87 -9.34 -19.86
N THR A 76 0.39 -8.90 -19.87
CA THR A 76 1.53 -9.71 -19.38
C THR A 76 1.36 -10.09 -17.90
N ILE A 77 0.95 -9.13 -17.06
CA ILE A 77 0.74 -9.35 -15.62
C ILE A 77 -0.42 -10.33 -15.36
N THR A 78 -1.54 -10.15 -16.07
CA THR A 78 -2.78 -10.92 -15.84
C THR A 78 -2.83 -12.25 -16.60
N GLY A 79 -1.82 -12.53 -17.44
CA GLY A 79 -1.65 -13.78 -18.16
C GLY A 79 -1.47 -15.00 -17.25
N ASP A 80 -1.00 -14.80 -16.02
CA ASP A 80 -1.05 -15.82 -14.98
C ASP A 80 -2.42 -15.82 -14.28
N SER A 81 -3.07 -16.98 -14.23
CA SER A 81 -4.40 -17.13 -13.63
C SER A 81 -4.41 -16.89 -12.11
N ALA A 82 -3.28 -17.13 -11.43
CA ALA A 82 -3.07 -16.99 -10.00
C ALA A 82 -2.57 -15.59 -9.59
N THR A 83 -2.40 -14.65 -10.52
CA THR A 83 -2.08 -13.25 -10.21
C THR A 83 -3.34 -12.43 -9.95
N LEU A 84 -3.31 -11.62 -8.88
CA LEU A 84 -4.39 -10.70 -8.52
C LEU A 84 -3.95 -9.24 -8.74
N VAL A 85 -4.76 -8.46 -9.46
CA VAL A 85 -4.54 -7.02 -9.68
C VAL A 85 -5.67 -6.24 -9.00
N VAL A 86 -5.30 -5.42 -8.03
CA VAL A 86 -6.20 -4.62 -7.20
C VAL A 86 -5.95 -3.15 -7.50
N LEU A 87 -7.02 -2.38 -7.72
CA LEU A 87 -6.91 -0.93 -7.71
C LEU A 87 -6.84 -0.46 -6.25
N ASN A 88 -5.62 -0.13 -5.80
CA ASN A 88 -5.36 0.31 -4.43
C ASN A 88 -5.92 1.71 -4.22
N HIS A 89 -6.47 1.94 -3.01
CA HIS A 89 -7.02 3.21 -2.52
C HIS A 89 -7.53 4.14 -3.65
N PRO A 90 -8.56 3.70 -4.41
CA PRO A 90 -8.89 4.18 -5.75
C PRO A 90 -9.24 5.67 -5.84
N LEU A 91 -9.52 6.30 -4.70
CA LEU A 91 -9.96 7.69 -4.61
C LEU A 91 -8.86 8.65 -4.15
N TRP A 92 -7.64 8.15 -4.00
CA TRP A 92 -6.49 8.95 -3.66
C TRP A 92 -5.65 9.26 -4.88
N ASN A 93 -5.25 10.52 -5.00
CA ASN A 93 -4.18 10.92 -5.91
C ASN A 93 -2.89 11.00 -5.11
N ALA A 94 -1.88 10.20 -5.47
CA ALA A 94 -0.57 10.22 -4.80
C ALA A 94 0.18 11.55 -5.03
N ARG A 95 -0.30 12.39 -5.95
CA ARG A 95 0.18 13.76 -6.14
C ARG A 95 -0.35 14.70 -5.06
N ILE A 96 0.55 15.21 -4.24
CA ILE A 96 0.22 16.18 -3.17
C ILE A 96 -0.21 17.53 -3.75
N ASP A 97 0.17 17.85 -4.99
CA ASP A 97 -0.13 19.12 -5.66
C ASP A 97 -1.47 19.16 -6.39
N LYS A 98 -2.21 18.04 -6.45
CA LYS A 98 -3.45 17.93 -7.21
C LYS A 98 -4.48 17.05 -6.53
N ASP A 99 -5.69 17.58 -6.40
CA ASP A 99 -6.86 16.77 -6.04
C ASP A 99 -7.11 15.67 -7.08
N GLN A 100 -7.86 14.65 -6.67
CA GLN A 100 -8.23 13.59 -7.59
C GLN A 100 -9.30 14.07 -8.59
N ASP A 101 -9.01 13.95 -9.88
CA ASP A 101 -9.98 14.15 -10.94
C ASP A 101 -10.74 12.84 -11.22
N HIS A 102 -12.02 12.82 -10.83
CA HIS A 102 -12.90 11.66 -11.02
C HIS A 102 -13.16 11.34 -12.50
N SER A 103 -13.05 12.30 -13.42
CA SER A 103 -13.20 12.05 -14.86
C SER A 103 -12.03 11.21 -15.40
N VAL A 104 -10.82 11.52 -14.94
CA VAL A 104 -9.61 10.76 -15.28
C VAL A 104 -9.60 9.39 -14.58
N LEU A 105 -10.10 9.27 -13.33
CA LEU A 105 -10.31 7.96 -12.70
C LEU A 105 -11.27 7.09 -13.52
N ARG A 106 -12.38 7.65 -14.01
CA ARG A 106 -13.31 6.93 -14.88
C ARG A 106 -12.66 6.52 -16.19
N ALA A 107 -11.82 7.38 -16.79
CA ALA A 107 -11.06 7.04 -17.99
C ALA A 107 -10.06 5.90 -17.75
N PHE A 108 -9.34 5.95 -16.63
CA PHE A 108 -8.43 4.89 -16.19
C PHE A 108 -9.18 3.56 -16.01
N LEU A 109 -10.32 3.57 -15.29
CA LEU A 109 -11.15 2.39 -15.12
C LEU A 109 -11.64 1.82 -16.45
N ARG A 110 -12.08 2.66 -17.41
CA ARG A 110 -12.45 2.17 -18.76
C ARG A 110 -11.28 1.46 -19.46
N ALA A 111 -10.09 2.04 -19.39
CA ALA A 111 -8.90 1.49 -20.05
C ALA A 111 -8.40 0.21 -19.38
N CYS A 112 -8.48 0.13 -18.05
CA CYS A 112 -7.90 -0.97 -17.27
C CYS A 112 -8.90 -2.05 -16.84
N ARG A 113 -10.21 -1.84 -17.00
CA ARG A 113 -11.25 -2.74 -16.50
C ARG A 113 -11.04 -4.23 -16.82
N PRO A 114 -10.61 -4.63 -18.03
CA PRO A 114 -10.37 -6.05 -18.35
C PRO A 114 -9.31 -6.70 -17.45
N TYR A 115 -8.42 -5.90 -16.87
CA TYR A 115 -7.26 -6.36 -16.10
C TYR A 115 -7.42 -6.18 -14.59
N LEU A 116 -8.40 -5.39 -14.14
CA LEU A 116 -8.65 -5.16 -12.73
C LEU A 116 -9.55 -6.27 -12.17
N HIS A 117 -9.15 -6.82 -11.02
CA HIS A 117 -9.88 -7.91 -10.37
C HIS A 117 -10.62 -7.44 -9.12
N ALA A 118 -10.19 -6.37 -8.46
CA ALA A 118 -10.88 -5.80 -7.30
C ALA A 118 -10.54 -4.32 -7.08
N THR A 119 -11.33 -3.65 -6.24
CA THR A 119 -10.99 -2.34 -5.65
C THR A 119 -10.64 -2.50 -4.18
N GLU A 120 -9.71 -1.70 -3.66
CA GLU A 120 -9.30 -1.75 -2.25
C GLU A 120 -10.20 -0.88 -1.36
N ILE A 121 -10.59 -1.41 -0.20
CA ILE A 121 -10.85 -0.60 1.00
C ILE A 121 -9.67 -0.70 1.96
N ASN A 122 -9.36 0.41 2.62
CA ASN A 122 -8.05 0.58 3.21
C ASN A 122 -8.14 1.13 4.64
N GLY A 123 -7.44 0.46 5.55
CA GLY A 123 -7.40 0.84 6.96
C GLY A 123 -7.01 2.30 7.20
N TYR A 124 -6.12 2.90 6.41
CA TYR A 124 -5.68 4.30 6.59
C TYR A 124 -6.51 5.32 5.82
N ARG A 125 -7.67 4.95 5.25
CA ARG A 125 -8.61 5.87 4.59
C ARG A 125 -9.82 6.16 5.48
N SER A 126 -10.50 7.28 5.22
CA SER A 126 -11.70 7.65 5.97
C SER A 126 -12.86 6.73 5.64
N HIS A 127 -13.92 6.75 6.47
CA HIS A 127 -15.10 5.93 6.18
C HIS A 127 -15.82 6.45 4.93
N ALA A 128 -15.89 7.76 4.72
CA ALA A 128 -16.47 8.32 3.51
C ALA A 128 -15.73 7.86 2.25
N GLU A 129 -14.39 7.85 2.28
CA GLU A 129 -13.56 7.39 1.16
C GLU A 129 -13.76 5.89 0.90
N ASN A 130 -13.71 5.05 1.95
CA ASN A 130 -13.93 3.62 1.79
C ASN A 130 -15.36 3.27 1.34
N LYS A 131 -16.39 4.00 1.80
CA LYS A 131 -17.76 3.88 1.27
C LYS A 131 -17.84 4.25 -0.21
N ALA A 132 -17.09 5.26 -0.62
CA ALA A 132 -17.02 5.67 -2.02
C ALA A 132 -16.26 4.64 -2.86
N ALA A 133 -15.19 4.02 -2.34
CA ALA A 133 -14.51 2.89 -2.98
C ALA A 133 -15.43 1.68 -3.14
N ILE A 134 -16.25 1.35 -2.14
CA ILE A 134 -17.28 0.29 -2.24
C ILE A 134 -18.30 0.60 -3.34
N ARG A 135 -18.78 1.85 -3.42
CA ARG A 135 -19.70 2.28 -4.49
C ARG A 135 -19.04 2.17 -5.87
N LEU A 136 -17.77 2.54 -5.98
CA LEU A 136 -16.99 2.42 -7.21
C LEU A 136 -16.85 0.94 -7.63
N GLY A 137 -16.50 0.04 -6.70
CA GLY A 137 -16.45 -1.39 -6.96
C GLY A 137 -17.77 -1.92 -7.52
N ARG A 138 -18.91 -1.55 -6.91
CA ARG A 138 -20.25 -1.91 -7.40
C ARG A 138 -20.54 -1.35 -8.79
N GLU A 139 -20.22 -0.08 -9.04
CA GLU A 139 -20.44 0.57 -10.34
C GLU A 139 -19.69 -0.15 -11.47
N TRP A 140 -18.49 -0.66 -11.18
CA TRP A 140 -17.63 -1.33 -12.15
C TRP A 140 -17.69 -2.86 -12.09
N ASN A 141 -18.63 -3.42 -11.33
CA ASN A 141 -18.76 -4.87 -11.11
C ASN A 141 -17.43 -5.51 -10.69
N LEU A 142 -16.75 -4.91 -9.71
CA LEU A 142 -15.53 -5.39 -9.09
C LEU A 142 -15.78 -5.71 -7.62
N PRO A 143 -15.36 -6.88 -7.11
CA PRO A 143 -15.35 -7.15 -5.68
C PRO A 143 -14.44 -6.15 -4.95
N VAL A 144 -14.66 -6.04 -3.63
CA VAL A 144 -13.91 -5.14 -2.75
C VAL A 144 -13.00 -5.95 -1.85
N VAL A 145 -11.69 -5.75 -1.92
CA VAL A 145 -10.73 -6.42 -1.04
C VAL A 145 -10.26 -5.46 0.04
N ALA A 146 -10.02 -6.00 1.23
CA ALA A 146 -9.37 -5.28 2.30
C ALA A 146 -7.86 -5.16 2.02
N GLY A 147 -7.35 -3.96 2.16
CA GLY A 147 -5.93 -3.70 2.33
C GLY A 147 -5.73 -2.73 3.48
N GLY A 148 -4.59 -2.06 3.52
CA GLY A 148 -4.26 -1.35 4.75
C GLY A 148 -2.98 -0.55 4.76
N ASP A 149 -2.37 -0.27 3.61
CA ASP A 149 -1.27 0.70 3.45
C ASP A 149 -0.30 0.70 4.64
N ARG A 150 0.12 -0.51 5.02
CA ARG A 150 0.62 -0.77 6.38
C ARG A 150 2.08 -0.42 6.46
N HIS A 151 2.36 0.71 7.09
CA HIS A 151 3.73 1.21 7.27
C HIS A 151 4.28 1.05 8.69
N GLY A 152 3.42 0.75 9.67
CA GLY A 152 3.79 0.55 11.08
C GLY A 152 3.75 -0.92 11.51
N ARG A 153 4.00 -1.19 12.79
CA ARG A 153 4.02 -2.57 13.34
C ARG A 153 2.66 -3.09 13.76
N ALA A 154 1.70 -2.19 14.01
CA ALA A 154 0.35 -2.57 14.36
C ALA A 154 -0.28 -3.45 13.26
N PRO A 155 -1.11 -4.44 13.62
CA PRO A 155 -1.90 -5.22 12.66
C PRO A 155 -2.78 -4.31 11.79
N ASN A 156 -3.17 -4.79 10.61
CA ASN A 156 -4.09 -4.07 9.75
C ASN A 156 -5.47 -3.93 10.40
N ALA A 157 -6.06 -2.74 10.22
CA ALA A 157 -7.41 -2.45 10.70
C ALA A 157 -8.51 -3.04 9.80
N MET A 158 -8.14 -3.63 8.66
CA MET A 158 -9.02 -4.35 7.75
C MET A 158 -8.34 -5.63 7.27
N LEU A 159 -9.09 -6.73 7.23
CA LEU A 159 -8.58 -8.05 6.86
C LEU A 159 -9.49 -8.69 5.80
N ASN A 160 -8.92 -9.45 4.88
CA ASN A 160 -9.71 -10.34 4.03
C ASN A 160 -9.98 -11.64 4.78
N LEU A 161 -11.26 -12.00 4.91
CA LEU A 161 -11.69 -13.30 5.40
C LEU A 161 -11.95 -14.21 4.21
N THR A 162 -11.29 -15.36 4.21
CA THR A 162 -11.34 -16.34 3.12
C THR A 162 -11.30 -17.75 3.70
N THR A 163 -11.87 -18.69 2.95
CA THR A 163 -11.75 -20.13 3.20
C THR A 163 -10.60 -20.77 2.43
N ALA A 164 -9.90 -20.00 1.58
CA ALA A 164 -8.76 -20.45 0.81
C ALA A 164 -7.60 -20.89 1.71
N ALA A 165 -7.00 -22.03 1.38
CA ALA A 165 -5.79 -22.53 2.02
C ALA A 165 -4.52 -21.94 1.39
N THR A 166 -4.61 -21.45 0.15
CA THR A 166 -3.50 -20.85 -0.59
C THR A 166 -3.85 -19.47 -1.13
N PHE A 167 -2.85 -18.67 -1.48
CA PHE A 167 -3.10 -17.37 -2.10
C PHE A 167 -3.72 -17.53 -3.50
N SER A 168 -3.33 -18.54 -4.27
CA SER A 168 -3.93 -18.83 -5.58
C SER A 168 -5.43 -19.14 -5.47
N GLU A 169 -5.83 -19.95 -4.48
CA GLU A 169 -7.25 -20.18 -4.20
C GLU A 169 -7.98 -18.89 -3.83
N PHE A 170 -7.35 -18.00 -3.05
CA PHE A 170 -7.93 -16.69 -2.75
C PHE A 170 -8.07 -15.83 -4.02
N VAL A 171 -7.10 -15.87 -4.93
CA VAL A 171 -7.23 -15.21 -6.25
C VAL A 171 -8.42 -15.77 -7.02
N ASP A 172 -8.66 -17.08 -6.97
CA ASP A 172 -9.82 -17.69 -7.63
C ASP A 172 -11.15 -17.20 -7.04
N GLU A 173 -11.24 -17.08 -5.70
CA GLU A 173 -12.43 -16.53 -5.04
C GLU A 173 -12.76 -15.11 -5.52
N VAL A 174 -11.74 -14.26 -5.64
CA VAL A 174 -11.90 -12.85 -6.01
C VAL A 174 -12.12 -12.70 -7.53
N ARG A 175 -11.21 -13.22 -8.34
CA ARG A 175 -11.16 -13.00 -9.79
C ARG A 175 -12.29 -13.70 -10.52
N TYR A 176 -12.50 -14.99 -10.24
CA TYR A 176 -13.48 -15.81 -10.97
C TYR A 176 -14.77 -16.00 -10.18
N GLY A 177 -14.68 -16.09 -8.85
CA GLY A 177 -15.84 -16.15 -7.97
C GLY A 177 -16.53 -14.80 -7.77
N GLY A 178 -15.85 -13.68 -8.09
CA GLY A 178 -16.39 -12.33 -7.89
C GLY A 178 -16.71 -12.01 -6.44
N ARG A 179 -16.12 -12.72 -5.48
CA ARG A 179 -16.46 -12.66 -4.06
C ARG A 179 -15.26 -12.33 -3.19
N SER A 180 -15.51 -11.50 -2.19
CA SER A 180 -14.55 -11.16 -1.14
C SER A 180 -15.33 -10.78 0.12
N CYS A 181 -14.78 -11.09 1.29
CA CYS A 181 -15.33 -10.68 2.57
C CYS A 181 -14.26 -9.90 3.33
N ALA A 182 -14.56 -8.64 3.66
CA ALA A 182 -13.67 -7.81 4.46
C ALA A 182 -14.18 -7.75 5.90
N VAL A 183 -13.29 -8.01 6.86
CA VAL A 183 -13.54 -7.83 8.29
C VAL A 183 -12.88 -6.53 8.73
N ILE A 184 -13.67 -5.66 9.35
CA ILE A 184 -13.21 -4.38 9.89
C ILE A 184 -12.90 -4.59 11.37
N MET A 185 -11.65 -4.30 11.74
CA MET A 185 -11.19 -4.48 13.12
C MET A 185 -11.59 -3.29 14.00
N PRO A 186 -11.73 -3.47 15.33
CA PRO A 186 -12.09 -2.38 16.24
C PRO A 186 -11.18 -1.16 16.15
N GLU A 187 -9.91 -1.34 15.80
CA GLU A 187 -8.94 -0.27 15.60
C GLU A 187 -9.38 0.73 14.53
N TYR A 188 -10.15 0.29 13.53
CA TYR A 188 -10.67 1.18 12.49
C TYR A 188 -11.63 2.24 13.05
N GLN A 189 -12.29 1.95 14.18
CA GLN A 189 -13.14 2.90 14.90
C GLN A 189 -12.34 3.97 15.66
N GLN A 190 -11.00 3.92 15.64
CA GLN A 190 -10.18 5.01 16.17
C GLN A 190 -9.96 6.08 15.10
N HIS A 191 -10.01 7.35 15.50
CA HIS A 191 -9.71 8.48 14.63
C HIS A 191 -8.39 8.25 13.86
N ARG A 192 -8.38 8.48 12.54
CA ARG A 192 -7.25 8.12 11.66
C ARG A 192 -5.92 8.70 12.15
N ALA A 193 -5.91 9.96 12.58
CA ALA A 193 -4.73 10.63 13.11
C ALA A 193 -4.03 9.85 14.24
N THR A 194 -4.76 9.17 15.15
CA THR A 194 -4.11 8.41 16.23
C THR A 194 -3.36 7.20 15.71
N ARG A 195 -3.87 6.57 14.65
CA ARG A 195 -3.24 5.43 13.98
C ARG A 195 -2.03 5.86 13.14
N VAL A 196 -2.13 6.99 12.45
CA VAL A 196 -0.99 7.60 11.74
C VAL A 196 0.14 7.98 12.71
N LEU A 197 -0.19 8.56 13.86
CA LEU A 197 0.80 8.89 14.90
C LEU A 197 1.50 7.65 15.46
N GLU A 198 0.80 6.50 15.56
CA GLU A 198 1.39 5.23 15.96
C GLU A 198 2.41 4.73 14.93
N VAL A 199 2.07 4.79 13.64
CA VAL A 199 3.02 4.48 12.54
C VAL A 199 4.25 5.38 12.61
N ILE A 200 4.06 6.69 12.75
CA ILE A 200 5.17 7.65 12.88
C ILE A 200 6.04 7.27 14.08
N GLY A 201 5.43 6.91 15.21
CA GLY A 201 6.14 6.43 16.39
C GLY A 201 7.00 5.20 16.10
N ASP A 202 6.46 4.21 15.38
CA ASP A 202 7.18 3.00 14.99
C ASP A 202 8.35 3.30 14.06
N VAL A 203 8.15 4.15 13.05
CA VAL A 203 9.23 4.55 12.12
C VAL A 203 10.37 5.24 12.87
N LEU A 204 10.05 6.09 13.84
CA LEU A 204 11.02 6.92 14.57
C LEU A 204 11.67 6.25 15.78
N ARG A 205 11.18 5.06 16.19
CA ARG A 205 11.70 4.37 17.37
C ARG A 205 13.13 3.88 17.16
N HIS A 206 13.90 3.83 18.24
CA HIS A 206 15.07 2.96 18.25
C HIS A 206 14.58 1.52 18.47
N ASP A 207 15.11 0.58 17.69
CA ASP A 207 14.73 -0.83 17.77
C ASP A 207 15.97 -1.72 17.86
N SER A 208 16.24 -2.25 19.05
CA SER A 208 17.38 -3.12 19.31
C SER A 208 17.17 -4.55 18.79
N SER A 209 15.98 -4.93 18.34
CA SER A 209 15.76 -6.24 17.73
C SER A 209 16.18 -6.31 16.25
N LEU A 210 16.48 -5.15 15.64
CA LEU A 210 16.98 -5.07 14.27
C LEU A 210 18.51 -5.12 14.24
N ASP A 211 19.04 -5.42 13.06
CA ASP A 211 20.48 -5.37 12.78
C ASP A 211 21.08 -4.01 13.16
N ALA A 212 22.35 -4.00 13.58
CA ALA A 212 23.02 -2.80 14.06
C ALA A 212 22.93 -1.60 13.09
N GLY A 213 22.90 -1.89 11.78
CA GLY A 213 22.73 -0.90 10.71
C GLY A 213 21.29 -0.47 10.44
N GLN A 214 20.30 -0.85 11.25
CA GLN A 214 18.87 -0.55 11.05
C GLN A 214 18.15 -0.12 12.34
N GLN A 215 18.85 -0.06 13.47
CA GLN A 215 18.20 0.21 14.76
C GLN A 215 17.66 1.62 14.88
N ARG A 216 18.27 2.60 14.19
CA ARG A 216 17.89 4.01 14.22
C ARG A 216 17.07 4.38 12.99
N TRP A 217 16.14 5.31 13.14
CA TRP A 217 15.32 5.77 12.02
C TRP A 217 16.16 6.41 10.88
N VAL A 218 17.30 7.07 11.18
CA VAL A 218 18.21 7.63 10.16
C VAL A 218 18.91 6.58 9.30
N GLN A 219 18.91 5.33 9.77
CA GLN A 219 19.41 4.18 9.01
C GLN A 219 18.35 3.56 8.11
N ARG A 220 17.08 3.81 8.41
CA ARG A 220 15.91 3.26 7.71
C ARG A 220 15.22 4.26 6.79
N GLY A 221 15.53 5.54 6.92
CA GLY A 221 15.12 6.59 5.99
C GLY A 221 16.17 6.76 4.91
N PHE A 222 15.74 6.79 3.65
CA PHE A 222 16.63 6.83 2.49
C PHE A 222 16.40 8.09 1.65
N VAL A 223 17.49 8.57 1.06
CA VAL A 223 17.48 9.51 -0.06
C VAL A 223 17.74 8.70 -1.32
N ILE A 224 16.91 8.89 -2.34
CA ILE A 224 17.14 8.33 -3.67
C ILE A 224 18.00 9.34 -4.42
N GLY A 225 19.23 8.97 -4.74
CA GLY A 225 20.14 9.81 -5.52
C GLY A 225 19.76 9.88 -6.99
N ASP A 226 20.39 10.79 -7.74
CA ASP A 226 20.19 10.92 -9.20
C ASP A 226 20.56 9.66 -9.98
N ASP A 227 21.39 8.80 -9.39
CA ASP A 227 21.76 7.47 -9.89
C ASP A 227 20.73 6.38 -9.55
N GLY A 228 19.62 6.73 -8.93
CA GLY A 228 18.55 5.83 -8.48
C GLY A 228 18.91 5.01 -7.24
N GLN A 229 20.10 5.21 -6.64
CA GLN A 229 20.53 4.44 -5.47
C GLN A 229 19.91 4.99 -4.19
N HIS A 230 19.38 4.08 -3.36
CA HIS A 230 18.82 4.39 -2.05
C HIS A 230 19.94 4.45 -1.02
N ARG A 231 20.20 5.63 -0.46
CA ARG A 231 21.25 5.84 0.56
C ARG A 231 20.64 6.28 1.88
N PRO A 232 21.02 5.66 3.01
CA PRO A 232 20.43 6.01 4.30
C PRO A 232 20.82 7.43 4.72
N LEU A 233 19.90 8.12 5.41
CA LEU A 233 20.09 9.50 5.86
C LEU A 233 21.33 9.69 6.73
N GLU A 234 21.75 8.65 7.47
CA GLU A 234 22.96 8.71 8.30
C GLU A 234 24.25 8.99 7.50
N GLN A 235 24.29 8.64 6.21
CA GLN A 235 25.46 8.95 5.35
C GLN A 235 25.59 10.45 5.09
N TYR A 236 24.48 11.19 5.14
CA TYR A 236 24.45 12.62 4.86
C TYR A 236 24.52 13.48 6.13
N TRP A 237 24.23 12.89 7.29
CA TRP A 237 24.15 13.61 8.56
C TRP A 237 25.23 13.14 9.54
N THR A 238 26.18 14.01 9.83
CA THR A 238 27.11 13.86 10.98
C THR A 238 26.38 13.89 12.33
N GLY A 239 25.16 14.43 12.34
CA GLY A 239 24.17 14.30 13.41
C GLY A 239 22.83 14.88 12.96
N VAL A 240 21.72 14.44 13.56
CA VAL A 240 20.37 14.95 13.22
C VAL A 240 20.31 16.47 13.50
N PRO A 241 19.90 17.32 12.55
CA PRO A 241 19.74 18.76 12.79
C PRO A 241 18.85 19.08 14.00
N LEU A 242 19.16 20.14 14.76
CA LEU A 242 18.46 20.47 16.01
C LEU A 242 16.95 20.68 15.83
N TRP A 243 16.53 21.38 14.77
CA TRP A 243 15.12 21.60 14.47
C TRP A 243 14.38 20.29 14.15
N ILE A 244 15.03 19.36 13.47
CA ILE A 244 14.51 18.00 13.25
C ILE A 244 14.41 17.27 14.58
N ARG A 245 15.43 17.34 15.45
CA ARG A 245 15.34 16.71 16.79
C ARG A 245 14.18 17.27 17.61
N ALA A 246 13.93 18.57 17.55
CA ALA A 246 12.80 19.21 18.24
C ALA A 246 11.45 18.71 17.69
N LEU A 247 11.30 18.69 16.36
CA LEU A 247 10.11 18.14 15.68
C LEU A 247 9.88 16.67 16.06
N LEU A 248 10.93 15.84 16.02
CA LEU A 248 10.88 14.43 16.36
C LEU A 248 10.54 14.17 17.83
N ARG A 249 11.01 15.03 18.74
CA ARG A 249 10.62 14.97 20.16
C ARG A 249 9.14 15.31 20.31
N GLY A 250 8.65 16.34 19.63
CA GLY A 250 7.23 16.70 19.61
C GLY A 250 6.34 15.56 19.09
N THR A 251 6.68 14.96 17.94
CA THR A 251 5.93 13.83 17.39
C THR A 251 6.01 12.60 18.28
N LYS A 252 7.16 12.30 18.90
CA LYS A 252 7.28 11.19 19.88
C LYS A 252 6.42 11.42 21.12
N LEU A 253 6.33 12.65 21.63
CA LEU A 253 5.46 12.99 22.76
C LEU A 253 3.99 12.77 22.40
N MET A 254 3.54 13.25 21.23
CA MET A 254 2.17 13.03 20.75
C MET A 254 1.87 11.55 20.43
N GLY A 255 2.87 10.80 19.97
CA GLY A 255 2.78 9.35 19.73
C GLY A 255 2.92 8.48 20.99
N SER A 256 3.20 9.07 22.16
CA SER A 256 3.31 8.33 23.42
C SER A 256 2.00 7.63 23.77
N VAL A 257 2.07 6.51 24.50
CA VAL A 257 0.87 5.73 24.87
C VAL A 257 -0.17 6.61 25.58
N THR A 258 0.27 7.43 26.54
CA THR A 258 -0.60 8.32 27.31
C THR A 258 -1.23 9.41 26.44
N ALA A 259 -0.46 10.08 25.58
CA ALA A 259 -1.00 11.10 24.68
C ALA A 259 -1.99 10.48 23.67
N ARG A 260 -1.68 9.29 23.14
CA ARG A 260 -2.59 8.57 22.23
C ARG A 260 -3.88 8.13 22.93
N GLN A 261 -3.82 7.69 24.18
CA GLN A 261 -5.03 7.37 24.97
C GLN A 261 -5.90 8.61 25.18
N ALA A 262 -5.30 9.75 25.52
CA ALA A 262 -6.02 11.01 25.65
C ALA A 262 -6.64 11.45 24.31
N LEU A 263 -5.90 11.35 23.20
CA LEU A 263 -6.41 11.66 21.86
C LEU A 263 -7.55 10.73 21.44
N ARG A 264 -7.49 9.43 21.76
CA ARG A 264 -8.57 8.46 21.49
C ARG A 264 -9.86 8.80 22.24
N LEU A 265 -9.76 9.40 23.42
CA LEU A 265 -10.93 9.85 24.20
C LEU A 265 -11.48 11.19 23.68
N GLY A 266 -10.62 12.06 23.17
CA GLY A 266 -10.98 13.42 22.75
C GLY A 266 -11.33 13.60 21.28
N LEU A 267 -10.86 12.72 20.39
CA LEU A 267 -11.14 12.77 18.96
C LEU A 267 -12.32 11.85 18.62
N ALA A 268 -13.36 12.43 18.03
CA ALA A 268 -14.48 11.66 17.49
C ALA A 268 -14.01 10.73 16.35
N VAL A 269 -14.73 9.64 16.10
CA VAL A 269 -14.43 8.78 14.95
C VAL A 269 -14.76 9.53 13.67
N ASP A 270 -13.83 9.53 12.70
CA ASP A 270 -14.08 10.10 11.37
C ASP A 270 -15.36 9.48 10.77
N ASP A 271 -16.29 10.33 10.32
CA ASP A 271 -17.48 9.92 9.56
C ASP A 271 -18.35 8.81 10.22
N GLY A 272 -18.45 8.80 11.55
CA GLY A 272 -19.54 8.10 12.25
C GLY A 272 -19.39 6.58 12.45
N GLY A 273 -18.20 5.99 12.34
CA GLY A 273 -17.95 4.65 12.91
C GLY A 273 -18.30 3.42 12.08
N VAL A 274 -19.09 3.54 10.99
CA VAL A 274 -19.66 2.38 10.27
C VAL A 274 -19.37 2.48 8.78
N LEU A 275 -18.88 1.38 8.19
CA LEU A 275 -18.63 1.20 6.76
C LEU A 275 -19.81 0.51 6.06
#